data_AF-A0A2D8QPP1-F1
#
_entry.id   AF-A0A2D8QPP1-F1
#
_cell.length_a   1.000
_cell.length_b   1.000
_cell.length_c   1.000
_cell.angle_alpha   90.00
_cell.angle_beta   90.00
_cell.angle_gamma   90.00
#
_symmetry.space_group_name_H-M   'P 1'
#
loop_
_entity.id
_entity.type
_entity.pdbx_description
1 polymer ?
#
loop_
_entity_poly.entity_id
_entity_poly.type
_entity_poly.pdbx_seq_one_letter_code
_entity_poly.pdbx_strand_id
1 'polypeptide(L)' 'MTAFWLLVIGIGMIFQGALILWVAGFPLSLKKQLPRAEPGSPEAFNIFWIEQYRVIGFVLFLLGAGTLAWSFF' A
#
# COMPACT_ATOMS: atom_id res chain seq x y z
N MET A 1 -25.53 2.18 -12.29
CA MET A 1 -24.25 2.84 -12.64
C MET A 1 -23.20 2.77 -11.53
N THR A 2 -23.57 2.77 -10.24
CA THR A 2 -22.64 2.77 -9.10
C THR A 2 -21.80 1.51 -8.95
N ALA A 3 -22.36 0.30 -9.16
CA ALA A 3 -21.63 -0.96 -9.00
C ALA A 3 -20.44 -1.11 -9.97
N PHE A 4 -20.60 -0.70 -11.23
CA PHE A 4 -19.53 -0.73 -12.23
C PHE A 4 -18.33 0.13 -11.81
N TRP A 5 -18.59 1.36 -11.33
CA TRP A 5 -17.52 2.25 -10.88
C TRP A 5 -16.83 1.77 -9.61
N LEU A 6 -17.57 1.17 -8.67
CA LEU A 6 -16.98 0.54 -7.49
C LEU A 6 -16.07 -0.62 -7.86
N LEU A 7 -16.47 -1.45 -8.83
CA LEU A 7 -15.64 -2.54 -9.34
C LEU A 7 -14.36 -2.02 -10.00
N VAL A 8 -14.47 -1.01 -10.88
CA VAL A 8 -13.32 -0.41 -11.56
C VAL A 8 -12.35 0.23 -10.56
N ILE A 9 -12.86 0.99 -9.59
CA ILE A 9 -12.04 1.60 -8.54
C ILE A 9 -11.37 0.52 -7.68
N GLY A 10 -12.12 -0.49 -7.24
CA GLY A 10 -11.60 -1.59 -6.43
C GLY A 10 -10.46 -2.33 -7.13
N ILE A 11 -10.64 -2.70 -8.40
CA ILE A 11 -9.60 -3.34 -9.19
C ILE A 11 -8.40 -2.41 -9.40
N GLY A 12 -8.62 -1.12 -9.70
CA GLY A 12 -7.54 -0.15 -9.87
C GLY A 12 -6.70 0.03 -8.60
N MET A 13 -7.36 0.08 -7.43
CA MET A 13 -6.69 0.15 -6.12
C MET A 13 -5.90 -1.13 -5.83
N ILE A 14 -6.48 -2.31 -6.08
CA ILE A 14 -5.77 -3.59 -5.92
C ILE A 14 -4.52 -3.61 -6.81
N PHE A 15 -4.67 -3.28 -8.10
CA PHE A 15 -3.59 -3.30 -9.06
C PHE A 15 -2.47 -2.33 -8.66
N GLN A 16 -2.80 -1.09 -8.36
CA GLN A 16 -1.82 -0.09 -7.96
C GLN A 16 -1.16 -0.44 -6.61
N GLY A 17 -1.94 -0.94 -5.65
CA GLY A 17 -1.42 -1.41 -4.36
C GLY A 17 -0.46 -2.58 -4.53
N ALA A 18 -0.81 -3.54 -5.37
CA ALA A 18 0.02 -4.69 -5.71
C ALA A 18 1.32 -4.27 -6.42
N LEU A 19 1.27 -3.32 -7.36
CA LEU A 19 2.47 -2.78 -8.02
C LEU A 19 3.43 -2.12 -7.01
N ILE A 20 2.90 -1.32 -6.08
CA ILE A 20 3.73 -0.70 -5.04
C ILE A 20 4.34 -1.76 -4.14
N LEU A 21 3.57 -2.76 -3.70
CA LEU A 21 4.08 -3.87 -2.89
C LEU A 21 5.08 -4.74 -3.63
N TRP A 22 4.94 -4.90 -4.95
CA TRP A 22 5.88 -5.63 -5.78
C TRP A 22 7.24 -4.92 -5.83
N VAL A 23 7.25 -3.60 -5.98
CA VAL A 23 8.49 -2.81 -6.08
C VAL A 23 9.11 -2.53 -4.71
N ALA A 24 8.31 -2.09 -3.74
CA ALA A 24 8.81 -1.67 -2.43
C ALA A 24 8.88 -2.81 -1.42
N GLY A 25 8.13 -3.89 -1.61
CA GLY A 25 7.97 -5.00 -0.66
C GLY A 25 6.83 -4.78 0.35
N PHE A 26 6.68 -5.74 1.26
CA PHE A 26 5.70 -5.67 2.35
C PHE A 26 6.13 -4.66 3.45
N PRO A 27 5.21 -3.93 4.11
CA PRO A 27 5.54 -3.01 5.20
C PRO A 27 6.39 -3.64 6.30
N LEU A 28 7.58 -3.08 6.55
CA LEU A 28 8.48 -3.60 7.59
C LEU A 28 8.05 -3.17 9.00
N SER A 29 7.30 -2.07 9.10
CA SER A 29 6.65 -1.61 10.33
C SER A 29 5.73 -2.68 10.92
N LEU A 30 4.94 -3.35 10.06
CA LEU A 30 4.06 -4.46 10.45
C LEU A 30 4.85 -5.71 10.86
N LYS A 31 6.06 -5.89 10.32
CA LYS A 31 6.99 -6.96 10.71
C LYS A 31 7.87 -6.60 11.91
N LYS A 32 7.83 -5.35 12.40
CA LYS A 32 8.77 -4.81 13.40
C LYS A 32 10.25 -4.98 13.02
N GLN A 33 10.55 -4.90 11.71
CA GLN A 33 11.88 -5.13 11.12
C GLN A 33 12.44 -3.86 10.45
N LEU A 34 12.04 -2.68 10.93
CA LEU A 34 12.53 -1.41 10.39
C LEU A 34 14.05 -1.26 10.62
N PRO A 35 14.84 -1.00 9.56
CA PRO A 35 16.25 -0.68 9.70
C PRO A 35 16.45 0.56 10.57
N ARG A 36 17.56 0.62 11.31
CA ARG A 36 17.96 1.79 12.09
C ARG A 36 18.97 2.62 11.30
N ALA A 37 18.82 3.94 11.35
CA ALA A 37 19.76 4.92 10.82
C ALA A 37 19.85 6.10 11.80
N GLU A 38 20.89 6.93 11.66
CA GLU A 38 21.07 8.11 12.49
C GLU A 38 19.92 9.11 12.25
N PRO A 39 19.25 9.61 13.30
CA PRO A 39 18.18 10.60 13.13
C PRO A 39 18.66 11.84 12.38
N GLY A 40 17.90 12.24 11.35
CA GLY A 40 18.24 13.39 10.51
C GLY A 40 19.20 13.08 9.35
N SER A 41 19.70 11.84 9.25
CA SER A 41 20.52 11.44 8.11
C SER A 41 19.67 11.24 6.83
N PRO A 42 20.27 11.41 5.63
CA PRO A 42 19.61 11.09 4.37
C PRO A 42 19.10 9.63 4.30
N GLU A 43 19.80 8.69 4.93
CA GLU A 43 19.40 7.29 5.01
C GLU A 43 18.11 7.12 5.83
N ALA A 44 18.01 7.79 6.98
CA ALA A 44 16.79 7.76 7.80
C ALA A 44 15.59 8.33 7.03
N PHE A 45 15.80 9.40 6.26
CA PHE A 45 14.78 9.97 5.39
C PHE A 45 14.34 8.99 4.28
N ASN A 46 15.29 8.34 3.61
CA ASN A 46 14.99 7.34 2.58
C ASN A 46 14.24 6.13 3.15
N ILE A 47 14.67 5.61 4.31
CA ILE A 47 13.99 4.50 5.00
C ILE A 47 12.54 4.89 5.32
N PHE A 48 12.33 6.10 5.85
CA PHE A 48 10.99 6.61 6.15
C PHE A 48 10.10 6.62 4.91
N TRP A 49 10.54 7.22 3.80
CA TRP A 49 9.73 7.34 2.60
C TRP A 49 9.44 6.00 1.92
N ILE A 50 10.43 5.11 1.82
CA ILE A 50 10.19 3.77 1.28
C ILE A 50 9.18 3.02 2.13
N GLU A 51 9.25 3.14 3.47
CA GLU A 51 8.24 2.54 4.33
C GLU A 51 6.85 3.15 4.14
N GLN A 52 6.73 4.47 3.96
CA GLN A 52 5.45 5.11 3.63
C GLN A 52 4.85 4.53 2.34
N TYR A 53 5.65 4.36 1.29
CA TYR A 53 5.17 3.75 0.05
C TYR A 53 4.67 2.32 0.28
N ARG A 54 5.39 1.49 1.05
CA ARG A 54 4.93 0.13 1.39
C ARG A 54 3.57 0.15 2.09
N VAL A 55 3.40 1.03 3.08
CA VAL A 55 2.14 1.15 3.84
C VAL A 55 1.01 1.63 2.94
N ILE A 56 1.26 2.63 2.08
CA ILE A 56 0.28 3.11 1.08
C ILE A 56 -0.14 1.97 0.15
N GLY A 57 0.83 1.23 -0.40
CA GLY A 57 0.56 0.09 -1.26
C GLY A 57 -0.30 -0.98 -0.57
N PHE A 58 0.03 -1.29 0.69
CA PHE A 58 -0.72 -2.25 1.49
C PHE A 58 -2.15 -1.81 1.79
N VAL A 59 -2.34 -0.56 2.23
CA VAL A 59 -3.66 0.02 2.50
C VAL A 59 -4.49 0.07 1.22
N LEU A 60 -3.91 0.50 0.11
CA LEU A 60 -4.58 0.59 -1.19
C LEU A 60 -5.05 -0.79 -1.66
N PHE A 61 -4.20 -1.82 -1.49
CA PHE A 61 -4.56 -3.19 -1.81
C PHE A 61 -5.75 -3.69 -0.96
N LEU A 62 -5.70 -3.49 0.36
CA LEU A 62 -6.77 -3.92 1.27
C LEU A 62 -8.09 -3.19 1.02
N LEU A 63 -8.03 -1.86 0.86
CA LEU A 63 -9.22 -1.05 0.57
C LEU A 63 -9.79 -1.40 -0.81
N GLY A 64 -8.94 -1.66 -1.80
CA GLY A 64 -9.36 -2.12 -3.12
C GLY A 64 -10.08 -3.48 -3.05
N ALA A 65 -9.52 -4.43 -2.29
CA ALA A 65 -10.15 -5.73 -2.05
C ALA A 65 -11.50 -5.61 -1.34
N GLY A 66 -11.58 -4.76 -0.30
CA GLY A 66 -12.85 -4.47 0.39
C GLY A 66 -13.88 -3.80 -0.50
N THR A 67 -13.45 -2.83 -1.33
CA THR A 67 -14.32 -2.12 -2.28
C THR A 67 -14.84 -3.07 -3.36
N LEU A 68 -13.97 -3.93 -3.89
CA LEU A 68 -14.35 -4.96 -4.85
C LEU A 68 -15.36 -5.93 -4.23
N ALA A 69 -15.11 -6.43 -3.02
CA ALA A 69 -16.04 -7.30 -2.32
C ALA A 69 -17.41 -6.63 -2.09
N TRP A 70 -17.41 -5.36 -1.66
CA TRP A 70 -18.62 -4.57 -1.44
C TRP A 70 -19.43 -4.36 -2.73
N SER A 71 -18.78 -4.31 -3.90
CA SER A 71 -19.48 -4.10 -5.17
C SER A 71 -20.45 -5.23 -5.56
N PHE A 72 -20.41 -6.36 -4.86
CA PHE A 72 -21.28 -7.53 -5.08
C PHE A 72 -22.49 -7.62 -4.13
N PHE A 73 -22.61 -6.72 -3.16
CA PHE A 73 -23.74 -6.62 -2.22
C PHE A 73 -24.59 -5.38 -2.51
#